data_AF-A0A1H7YIR5-F1
#
_entry.id   AF-A0A1H7YIR5-F1
#
_cell.length_a   1.000
_cell.length_b   1.000
_cell.length_c   1.000
_cell.angle_alpha   90.00
_cell.angle_beta   90.00
_cell.angle_gamma   90.00
#
_symmetry.space_group_name_H-M   'P 1'
#
loop_
_entity.id
_entity.type
_entity.pdbx_description
1 polymer ?
#
loop_
_entity_poly.entity_id
_entity_poly.type
_entity_poly.pdbx_seq_one_letter_code
_entity_poly.pdbx_strand_id
1 'polypeptide(L)'
;MNSKFKYWCLLLGVTLVIFNFCAIGWAAGLGVRDLEEGMRGHDVKLLQQRLINLGYNIKVDGVFGAKTKNIIKKFQQKYDLSPDGIVGTQTLYYLKRSNKNLEYEVQPGDSLYELSKEYNISIKEIKEANNLSNSRIIVGQKLIIPDTALGGGEQKDLYITVEYRVKSGDSLYKLAKEYDSKVTKIRKVNNLQNSLIRVGQEIEIPRKLNKPKTKKVFSEQERMKFIWPVRARISSNYGYRTHPITHEKDFHGGIDLAVGHGTPVKAAASGRVVTSSWVSGFGKTVIIKHDGRTKTLYAHNSRLKVRVGQYVKQGQTISYSGNTGLSTGPHLDFRILINGDPVNPLKWLPN
;
A
#
# COMPACT_ATOMS: atom_id res chain seq x y z
N MET A 1 18.66 -22.76 64.87
CA MET A 1 19.53 -23.77 64.23
C MET A 1 19.46 -23.51 62.72
N ASN A 2 20.42 -22.78 62.12
CA ASN A 2 21.66 -23.29 61.47
C ASN A 2 21.40 -24.64 60.73
N SER A 3 21.71 -24.86 59.44
CA SER A 3 22.79 -24.32 58.62
C SER A 3 22.55 -24.46 57.10
N LYS A 4 22.97 -23.42 56.37
CA LYS A 4 23.67 -23.39 55.07
C LYS A 4 23.87 -24.73 54.31
N PHE A 5 23.47 -24.74 53.03
CA PHE A 5 24.32 -25.22 51.93
C PHE A 5 24.11 -24.36 50.68
N LYS A 6 25.18 -23.67 50.26
CA LYS A 6 25.37 -23.06 48.94
C LYS A 6 26.05 -24.11 48.06
N TYR A 7 25.69 -24.23 46.78
CA TYR A 7 26.65 -24.28 45.67
C TYR A 7 25.97 -23.84 44.36
N TRP A 8 26.64 -22.90 43.70
CA TRP A 8 26.44 -22.45 42.32
C TRP A 8 26.89 -23.53 41.32
N CYS A 9 26.23 -23.61 40.17
CA CYS A 9 26.91 -23.45 38.87
C CYS A 9 25.90 -23.27 37.71
N LEU A 10 26.22 -22.31 36.85
CA LEU A 10 25.50 -21.89 35.65
C LEU A 10 25.34 -23.02 34.63
N LEU A 11 24.22 -23.03 33.91
CA LEU A 11 24.24 -23.24 32.46
C LEU A 11 23.06 -22.55 31.78
N LEU A 12 23.42 -21.83 30.72
CA LEU A 12 22.59 -21.02 29.85
C LEU A 12 21.42 -21.80 29.25
N GLY A 13 20.21 -21.31 29.49
CA GLY A 13 19.02 -21.69 28.76
C GLY A 13 18.24 -20.43 28.40
N VAL A 14 18.74 -19.66 27.43
CA VAL A 14 17.93 -18.65 26.75
C VAL A 14 16.88 -19.42 25.96
N THR A 15 15.75 -19.72 26.59
CA THR A 15 14.55 -20.08 25.84
C THR A 15 14.14 -18.84 25.09
N LEU A 16 14.53 -18.83 23.81
CA LEU A 16 14.03 -17.95 22.77
C LEU A 16 12.50 -18.04 22.81
N VAL A 17 11.85 -17.10 23.49
CA VAL A 17 10.42 -16.88 23.31
C VAL A 17 10.29 -16.30 21.91
N ILE A 18 10.16 -17.21 20.95
CA ILE A 18 9.68 -16.87 19.62
C ILE A 18 8.30 -16.26 19.87
N PHE A 19 8.22 -14.94 19.76
CA PHE A 19 6.96 -14.26 19.51
C PHE A 19 6.44 -14.82 18.17
N ASN A 20 5.70 -15.92 18.25
CA ASN A 20 4.73 -16.28 17.24
C ASN A 20 3.79 -15.09 17.17
N PHE A 21 4.02 -14.21 16.19
CA PHE A 21 2.98 -13.35 15.66
C PHE A 21 1.92 -14.28 15.07
N CYS A 22 1.07 -14.83 15.93
CA CYS A 22 -0.28 -15.18 15.55
C CYS A 22 -1.00 -13.85 15.32
N ALA A 23 -0.72 -13.25 14.17
CA ALA A 23 -1.63 -12.28 13.60
C ALA A 23 -2.95 -13.04 13.46
N ILE A 24 -3.95 -12.64 14.23
CA ILE A 24 -5.34 -13.02 14.00
C ILE A 24 -5.58 -12.73 12.52
N GLY A 25 -5.60 -13.80 11.72
CA GLY A 25 -5.49 -13.73 10.27
C GLY A 25 -6.80 -13.27 9.68
N TRP A 26 -6.97 -11.96 9.57
CA TRP A 26 -8.02 -11.41 8.73
C TRP A 26 -7.59 -11.59 7.28
N ALA A 27 -8.48 -12.16 6.47
CA ALA A 27 -8.32 -12.36 5.04
C ALA A 27 -8.37 -11.00 4.33
N ALA A 28 -7.24 -10.30 4.25
CA ALA A 28 -7.18 -9.05 3.49
C ALA A 28 -7.54 -9.33 2.02
N GLY A 29 -8.54 -8.62 1.50
CA GLY A 29 -8.95 -8.72 0.09
C GLY A 29 -7.92 -8.12 -0.88
N LEU A 30 -8.00 -8.48 -2.16
CA LEU A 30 -7.05 -8.03 -3.18
C LEU A 30 -7.18 -6.51 -3.44
N GLY A 31 -6.16 -5.76 -3.02
CA GLY A 31 -6.06 -4.30 -3.17
C GLY A 31 -6.16 -3.49 -1.89
N VAL A 32 -6.27 -4.14 -0.73
CA VAL A 32 -6.21 -3.49 0.60
C VAL A 32 -4.82 -2.91 0.87
N ARG A 33 -3.78 -3.56 0.35
CA ARG A 33 -2.38 -3.13 0.40
C ARG A 33 -1.66 -3.46 -0.91
N ASP A 34 -0.53 -2.83 -1.13
CA ASP A 34 0.36 -3.20 -2.23
C ASP A 34 0.99 -4.56 -1.92
N LEU A 35 1.12 -5.40 -2.95
CA LEU A 35 1.73 -6.73 -2.82
C LEU A 35 3.10 -6.78 -3.52
N GLU A 36 4.09 -7.34 -2.85
CA GLU A 36 5.44 -7.50 -3.38
C GLU A 36 6.09 -8.81 -2.92
N GLU A 37 7.28 -9.07 -3.43
CA GLU A 37 8.03 -10.30 -3.13
C GLU A 37 8.31 -10.47 -1.63
N GLY A 38 8.19 -11.70 -1.15
CA GLY A 38 8.34 -12.05 0.26
C GLY A 38 7.04 -11.98 1.06
N MET A 39 6.01 -11.30 0.53
CA MET A 39 4.70 -11.28 1.18
C MET A 39 4.02 -12.64 1.12
N ARG A 40 3.29 -12.95 2.18
CA ARG A 40 2.42 -14.11 2.27
C ARG A 40 1.04 -13.67 2.70
N GLY A 41 0.04 -14.44 2.33
CA GLY A 41 -1.32 -14.16 2.74
C GLY A 41 -2.35 -14.64 1.75
N HIS A 42 -3.58 -14.38 2.14
CA HIS A 42 -4.75 -14.74 1.36
C HIS A 42 -4.97 -13.78 0.18
N ASP A 43 -4.66 -12.49 0.32
CA ASP A 43 -4.51 -11.53 -0.79
C ASP A 43 -3.53 -12.00 -1.88
N VAL A 44 -2.46 -12.68 -1.50
CA VAL A 44 -1.52 -13.30 -2.46
C VAL A 44 -2.15 -14.48 -3.18
N LYS A 45 -2.96 -15.31 -2.51
CA LYS A 45 -3.70 -16.41 -3.15
C LYS A 45 -4.67 -15.85 -4.20
N LEU A 46 -5.39 -14.78 -3.86
CA LEU A 46 -6.28 -14.08 -4.77
C LEU A 46 -5.58 -13.55 -6.01
N LEU A 47 -4.41 -12.92 -5.80
CA LEU A 47 -3.58 -12.47 -6.89
C LEU A 47 -3.18 -13.64 -7.80
N GLN A 48 -2.68 -14.72 -7.22
CA GLN A 48 -2.26 -15.91 -7.96
C GLN A 48 -3.43 -16.52 -8.75
N GLN A 49 -4.61 -16.60 -8.13
CA GLN A 49 -5.82 -17.07 -8.80
C GLN A 49 -6.22 -16.14 -9.96
N ARG A 50 -6.15 -14.82 -9.77
CA ARG A 50 -6.42 -13.85 -10.85
C ARG A 50 -5.43 -13.99 -12.00
N LEU A 51 -4.15 -14.23 -11.70
CA LEU A 51 -3.14 -14.50 -12.72
C LEU A 51 -3.41 -15.80 -13.49
N ILE A 52 -3.86 -16.87 -12.82
CA ILE A 52 -4.30 -18.10 -13.49
C ILE A 52 -5.45 -17.80 -14.46
N ASN A 53 -6.47 -17.06 -14.03
CA ASN A 53 -7.60 -16.70 -14.89
C ASN A 53 -7.23 -15.83 -16.10
N LEU A 54 -6.14 -15.06 -15.96
CA LEU A 54 -5.53 -14.28 -17.02
C LEU A 54 -4.63 -15.11 -17.96
N GLY A 55 -4.50 -16.42 -17.71
CA GLY A 55 -3.76 -17.37 -18.52
C GLY A 55 -2.31 -17.59 -18.08
N TYR A 56 -1.90 -17.11 -16.90
CA TYR A 56 -0.55 -17.33 -16.40
C TYR A 56 -0.44 -18.65 -15.61
N ASN A 57 0.60 -19.42 -15.88
CA ASN A 57 0.85 -20.67 -15.16
C ASN A 57 1.58 -20.42 -13.82
N ILE A 58 0.82 -20.40 -12.73
CA ILE A 58 1.32 -20.25 -11.36
C ILE A 58 0.53 -21.12 -10.38
N LYS A 59 1.15 -21.50 -9.26
CA LYS A 59 0.48 -22.20 -8.16
C LYS A 59 -0.18 -21.19 -7.21
N VAL A 60 -1.35 -21.52 -6.69
CA VAL A 60 -1.98 -20.78 -5.59
C VAL A 60 -1.47 -21.34 -4.26
N ASP A 61 -0.37 -20.79 -3.76
CA ASP A 61 0.23 -21.17 -2.47
C ASP A 61 0.19 -20.06 -1.42
N GLY A 62 -0.25 -18.85 -1.80
CA GLY A 62 -0.30 -17.70 -0.92
C GLY A 62 1.07 -17.12 -0.59
N VAL A 63 2.11 -17.46 -1.37
CA VAL A 63 3.46 -16.94 -1.23
C VAL A 63 3.84 -16.11 -2.46
N PHE A 64 4.13 -14.84 -2.25
CA PHE A 64 4.56 -13.94 -3.31
C PHE A 64 6.06 -14.14 -3.53
N GLY A 65 6.42 -15.23 -4.21
CA GLY A 65 7.81 -15.54 -4.55
C GLY A 65 8.27 -14.91 -5.88
N ALA A 66 9.52 -15.23 -6.26
CA ALA A 66 10.13 -14.76 -7.50
C ALA A 66 9.30 -15.09 -8.76
N LYS A 67 8.61 -16.25 -8.80
CA LYS A 67 7.73 -16.61 -9.91
C LYS A 67 6.54 -15.66 -10.04
N THR A 68 5.88 -15.36 -8.92
CA THR A 68 4.78 -14.37 -8.85
C THR A 68 5.27 -13.00 -9.33
N LYS A 69 6.40 -12.52 -8.78
CA LYS A 69 7.01 -11.24 -9.17
C LYS A 69 7.30 -11.16 -10.67
N ASN A 70 7.91 -12.20 -11.24
CA ASN A 70 8.24 -12.24 -12.66
C ASN A 70 7.00 -12.23 -13.55
N ILE A 71 5.92 -12.89 -13.15
CA ILE A 71 4.63 -12.84 -13.86
C ILE A 71 4.05 -11.43 -13.78
N ILE A 72 4.07 -10.78 -12.60
CA ILE A 72 3.61 -9.40 -12.43
C ILE A 72 4.41 -8.45 -13.32
N LYS A 73 5.75 -8.60 -13.40
CA LYS A 73 6.57 -7.80 -14.32
C LYS A 73 6.16 -7.97 -15.77
N LYS A 74 5.92 -9.20 -16.22
CA LYS A 74 5.43 -9.49 -17.59
C LYS A 74 4.06 -8.88 -17.83
N PHE A 75 3.16 -8.98 -16.85
CA PHE A 75 1.84 -8.35 -16.90
C PHE A 75 1.96 -6.83 -17.00
N GLN A 76 2.79 -6.22 -16.16
CA GLN A 76 3.04 -4.78 -16.18
C GLN A 76 3.61 -4.32 -17.54
N GLN A 77 4.57 -5.06 -18.11
CA GLN A 77 5.11 -4.80 -19.44
C GLN A 77 4.01 -4.83 -20.51
N LYS A 78 3.12 -5.83 -20.48
CA LYS A 78 2.00 -5.97 -21.42
C LYS A 78 1.05 -4.77 -21.43
N TYR A 79 0.91 -4.08 -20.30
CA TYR A 79 0.03 -2.92 -20.15
C TYR A 79 0.79 -1.58 -20.04
N ASP A 80 2.06 -1.54 -20.50
CA ASP A 80 2.92 -0.34 -20.50
C ASP A 80 3.13 0.31 -19.12
N LEU A 81 3.01 -0.47 -18.05
CA LEU A 81 3.27 -0.07 -16.67
C LEU A 81 4.77 -0.16 -16.32
N SER A 82 5.14 0.38 -15.16
CA SER A 82 6.44 0.12 -14.54
C SER A 82 6.55 -1.39 -14.23
N PRO A 83 7.56 -2.12 -14.74
CA PRO A 83 7.73 -3.54 -14.49
C PRO A 83 8.53 -3.81 -13.20
N ASP A 84 8.10 -3.20 -12.10
CA ASP A 84 8.74 -3.32 -10.78
C ASP A 84 8.42 -4.65 -10.09
N GLY A 85 7.34 -5.33 -10.51
CA GLY A 85 6.86 -6.57 -9.90
C GLY A 85 5.98 -6.33 -8.68
N ILE A 86 5.60 -5.08 -8.40
CA ILE A 86 4.74 -4.68 -7.30
C ILE A 86 3.29 -4.57 -7.79
N VAL A 87 2.37 -5.20 -7.07
CA VAL A 87 0.94 -5.05 -7.33
C VAL A 87 0.41 -3.83 -6.57
N GLY A 88 0.78 -2.66 -7.07
CA GLY A 88 0.20 -1.39 -6.64
C GLY A 88 -1.11 -1.07 -7.35
N THR A 89 -1.70 0.08 -7.04
CA THR A 89 -3.00 0.52 -7.58
C THR A 89 -3.11 0.48 -9.12
N GLN A 90 -2.02 0.77 -9.86
CA GLN A 90 -2.02 0.73 -11.32
C GLN A 90 -2.05 -0.69 -11.87
N THR A 91 -1.18 -1.56 -11.35
CA THR A 91 -1.17 -2.99 -11.67
C THR A 91 -2.54 -3.60 -11.36
N LEU A 92 -3.10 -3.25 -10.20
CA LEU A 92 -4.40 -3.71 -9.75
C LEU A 92 -5.55 -3.24 -10.65
N TYR A 93 -5.53 -2.00 -11.15
CA TYR A 93 -6.53 -1.50 -12.10
C TYR A 93 -6.63 -2.41 -13.33
N TYR A 94 -5.48 -2.77 -13.92
CA TYR A 94 -5.48 -3.63 -15.10
C TYR A 94 -5.81 -5.08 -14.77
N LEU A 95 -5.35 -5.60 -13.61
CA LEU A 95 -5.71 -6.93 -13.15
C LEU A 95 -7.24 -7.06 -12.97
N LYS A 96 -7.90 -6.05 -12.40
CA LYS A 96 -9.37 -6.05 -12.18
C LYS A 96 -10.19 -5.74 -13.43
N ARG A 97 -9.60 -5.28 -14.55
CA ARG A 97 -10.36 -4.90 -15.75
C ARG A 97 -10.61 -6.05 -16.74
N SER A 98 -9.91 -7.18 -16.61
CA SER A 98 -10.13 -8.30 -17.53
C SER A 98 -11.50 -8.94 -17.24
N ASN A 99 -12.52 -8.59 -18.04
CA ASN A 99 -13.94 -9.02 -17.98
C ASN A 99 -14.14 -10.56 -18.01
N LYS A 100 -13.61 -11.27 -17.02
CA LYS A 100 -13.88 -12.68 -16.76
C LYS A 100 -14.26 -12.77 -15.30
N ASN A 101 -15.50 -13.20 -15.07
CA ASN A 101 -15.94 -13.61 -13.74
C ASN A 101 -14.95 -14.65 -13.21
N LEU A 102 -14.64 -14.56 -11.93
CA LEU A 102 -13.78 -15.54 -11.29
C LEU A 102 -14.62 -16.74 -10.89
N GLU A 103 -14.24 -17.92 -11.35
CA GLU A 103 -14.71 -19.17 -10.76
C GLU A 103 -13.89 -19.45 -9.50
N TYR A 104 -14.56 -19.50 -8.36
CA TYR A 104 -13.99 -19.75 -7.05
C TYR A 104 -14.55 -21.05 -6.48
N GLU A 105 -13.69 -21.92 -5.96
CA GLU A 105 -14.12 -23.12 -5.25
C GLU A 105 -14.08 -22.86 -3.75
N VAL A 106 -15.23 -23.00 -3.08
CA VAL A 106 -15.40 -22.72 -1.65
C VAL A 106 -14.45 -23.59 -0.82
N GLN A 107 -13.67 -22.95 0.04
CA GLN A 107 -12.69 -23.57 0.92
C GLN A 107 -13.26 -23.77 2.34
N PRO A 108 -12.65 -24.65 3.16
CA PRO A 108 -13.02 -24.80 4.56
C PRO A 108 -12.92 -23.48 5.32
N GLY A 109 -14.04 -23.03 5.91
CA GLY A 109 -14.12 -21.81 6.70
C GLY A 109 -14.72 -20.60 5.98
N ASP A 110 -15.01 -20.70 4.69
CA ASP A 110 -15.57 -19.59 3.93
C ASP A 110 -17.01 -19.25 4.32
N SER A 111 -17.35 -17.98 4.13
CA SER A 111 -18.74 -17.51 4.11
C SER A 111 -18.93 -16.51 2.98
N LEU A 112 -20.17 -16.29 2.52
CA LEU A 112 -20.43 -15.22 1.55
C LEU A 112 -20.03 -13.85 2.08
N TYR A 113 -20.05 -13.64 3.40
CA TYR A 113 -19.57 -12.41 4.01
C TYR A 113 -18.07 -12.27 3.79
N GLU A 114 -17.27 -13.26 4.14
CA GLU A 114 -15.82 -13.23 3.92
C GLU A 114 -15.47 -13.09 2.44
N LEU A 115 -16.14 -13.84 1.55
CA LEU A 115 -15.95 -13.72 0.11
C LEU A 115 -16.34 -12.33 -0.42
N SER A 116 -17.41 -11.72 0.13
CA SER A 116 -17.82 -10.36 -0.24
C SER A 116 -16.73 -9.33 0.09
N LYS A 117 -16.07 -9.51 1.23
CA LYS A 117 -14.92 -8.68 1.65
C LYS A 117 -13.71 -8.93 0.77
N GLU A 118 -13.41 -10.21 0.57
CA GLU A 118 -12.26 -10.73 -0.16
C GLU A 118 -12.22 -10.21 -1.60
N TYR A 119 -13.37 -10.31 -2.29
CA TYR A 119 -13.52 -9.93 -3.69
C TYR A 119 -13.99 -8.50 -3.88
N ASN A 120 -14.23 -7.78 -2.79
CA ASN A 120 -14.77 -6.44 -2.80
C ASN A 120 -16.04 -6.34 -3.67
N ILE A 121 -17.02 -7.16 -3.32
CA ILE A 121 -18.27 -7.36 -4.03
C ILE A 121 -19.38 -7.50 -3.00
N SER A 122 -20.62 -7.12 -3.30
CA SER A 122 -21.68 -7.29 -2.30
C SER A 122 -22.09 -8.76 -2.20
N ILE A 123 -22.48 -9.20 -1.00
CA ILE A 123 -23.13 -10.52 -0.80
C ILE A 123 -24.30 -10.68 -1.77
N LYS A 124 -25.04 -9.60 -2.02
CA LYS A 124 -26.16 -9.59 -2.94
C LYS A 124 -25.73 -9.95 -4.37
N GLU A 125 -24.67 -9.35 -4.89
CA GLU A 125 -24.18 -9.67 -6.24
C GLU A 125 -23.60 -11.08 -6.34
N ILE A 126 -22.88 -11.56 -5.30
CA ILE A 126 -22.43 -12.95 -5.27
C ILE A 126 -23.65 -13.87 -5.34
N LYS A 127 -24.70 -13.61 -4.54
CA LYS A 127 -25.92 -14.40 -4.58
C LYS A 127 -26.62 -14.35 -5.93
N GLU A 128 -26.73 -13.16 -6.53
CA GLU A 128 -27.39 -12.97 -7.83
C GLU A 128 -26.64 -13.70 -8.95
N ALA A 129 -25.31 -13.60 -9.02
CA ALA A 129 -24.52 -14.30 -10.04
C ALA A 129 -24.49 -15.83 -9.86
N ASN A 130 -24.81 -16.33 -8.67
CA ASN A 130 -24.84 -17.76 -8.36
C ASN A 130 -26.24 -18.32 -8.17
N ASN A 131 -27.29 -17.52 -8.43
CA ASN A 131 -28.69 -17.89 -8.19
C ASN A 131 -28.95 -18.41 -6.77
N LEU A 132 -28.26 -17.88 -5.77
CA LEU A 132 -28.38 -18.31 -4.37
C LEU A 132 -29.57 -17.60 -3.69
N SER A 133 -30.51 -18.38 -3.16
CA SER A 133 -31.64 -17.84 -2.38
C SER A 133 -31.21 -17.33 -0.99
N ASN A 134 -30.19 -17.95 -0.39
CA ASN A 134 -29.68 -17.62 0.95
C ASN A 134 -28.14 -17.55 0.99
N SER A 135 -27.55 -17.33 2.16
CA SER A 135 -26.09 -17.12 2.30
C SER A 135 -25.28 -18.39 2.63
N ARG A 136 -25.89 -19.57 2.61
CA ARG A 136 -25.18 -20.83 2.84
C ARG A 136 -24.40 -21.24 1.60
N ILE A 137 -23.15 -21.62 1.81
CA ILE A 137 -22.23 -22.16 0.83
C ILE A 137 -21.54 -23.39 1.42
N ILE A 138 -21.11 -24.32 0.57
CA ILE A 138 -20.54 -25.62 1.00
C ILE A 138 -19.13 -25.76 0.45
N VAL A 139 -18.19 -26.31 1.22
CA VAL A 139 -16.83 -26.60 0.76
C VAL A 139 -16.85 -27.42 -0.54
N GLY A 140 -16.02 -27.01 -1.50
CA GLY A 140 -15.98 -27.59 -2.85
C GLY A 140 -17.02 -27.02 -3.82
N GLN A 141 -17.97 -26.20 -3.35
CA GLN A 141 -18.93 -25.54 -4.24
C GLN A 141 -18.21 -24.54 -5.14
N LYS A 142 -18.48 -24.59 -6.44
CA LYS A 142 -18.03 -23.55 -7.37
C LYS A 142 -18.97 -22.35 -7.34
N LEU A 143 -18.42 -21.18 -7.12
CA LEU A 143 -19.08 -19.89 -7.14
C LEU A 143 -18.49 -19.04 -8.27
N ILE A 144 -19.37 -18.39 -9.02
CA ILE A 144 -19.06 -17.27 -9.88
C ILE A 144 -18.97 -16.04 -8.99
N ILE A 145 -17.77 -15.50 -8.81
CA ILE A 145 -17.60 -14.16 -8.25
C ILE A 145 -17.66 -13.18 -9.42
N PRO A 146 -18.78 -12.45 -9.60
CA PRO A 146 -18.91 -11.58 -10.75
C PRO A 146 -17.89 -10.45 -10.67
N ASP A 147 -17.31 -10.08 -11.82
CA ASP A 147 -16.45 -8.90 -11.94
C ASP A 147 -17.33 -7.64 -12.03
N THR A 148 -18.31 -7.51 -11.12
CA THR A 148 -19.23 -6.40 -11.08
C THR A 148 -18.57 -5.26 -10.33
N ALA A 149 -18.03 -4.31 -11.09
CA ALA A 149 -17.69 -2.98 -10.59
C ALA A 149 -18.93 -2.39 -9.88
N LEU A 150 -18.92 -2.52 -8.56
CA LEU A 150 -20.08 -2.43 -7.68
C LEU A 150 -20.91 -1.14 -7.82
N GLY A 151 -22.02 -1.26 -8.56
CA GLY A 151 -23.22 -0.46 -8.37
C GLY A 151 -23.46 0.72 -9.33
N GLY A 152 -23.71 0.46 -10.60
CA GLY A 152 -24.69 1.22 -11.37
C GLY A 152 -24.20 1.83 -12.69
N GLY A 153 -24.74 1.29 -13.79
CA GLY A 153 -24.75 1.94 -15.10
C GLY A 153 -23.49 1.76 -15.92
N GLU A 154 -23.66 1.89 -17.24
CA GLU A 154 -22.66 1.77 -18.30
C GLU A 154 -21.24 2.17 -17.87
N GLN A 155 -20.28 1.26 -18.13
CA GLN A 155 -18.82 1.46 -18.19
C GLN A 155 -18.25 2.80 -17.67
N LYS A 156 -17.38 2.76 -16.64
CA LYS A 156 -16.02 3.36 -16.70
C LYS A 156 -15.13 3.23 -15.46
N ASP A 157 -15.67 3.14 -14.25
CA ASP A 157 -14.88 3.38 -13.02
C ASP A 157 -14.70 2.12 -12.16
N LEU A 158 -13.45 1.74 -11.87
CA LEU A 158 -13.09 0.65 -10.94
C LEU A 158 -12.94 1.21 -9.52
N TYR A 159 -13.23 0.44 -8.48
CA TYR A 159 -13.06 0.84 -7.07
C TYR A 159 -12.40 -0.28 -6.25
N ILE A 160 -11.65 0.08 -5.20
CA ILE A 160 -11.19 -0.81 -4.11
C ILE A 160 -11.87 -0.38 -2.82
N THR A 161 -12.09 -1.30 -1.89
CA THR A 161 -12.59 -0.94 -0.55
C THR A 161 -11.44 -0.80 0.42
N VAL A 162 -11.46 0.30 1.17
CA VAL A 162 -10.53 0.58 2.27
C VAL A 162 -11.30 0.51 3.57
N GLU A 163 -10.85 -0.33 4.49
CA GLU A 163 -11.37 -0.35 5.86
C GLU A 163 -10.90 0.89 6.63
N TYR A 164 -11.82 1.51 7.35
CA TYR A 164 -11.56 2.76 8.05
C TYR A 164 -12.28 2.81 9.38
N ARG A 165 -11.52 3.02 10.45
CA ARG A 165 -12.07 3.31 11.78
C ARG A 165 -12.26 4.82 11.93
N VAL A 166 -13.51 5.23 12.08
CA VAL A 166 -13.94 6.63 12.19
C VAL A 166 -13.28 7.31 13.39
N LYS A 167 -12.71 8.49 13.16
CA LYS A 167 -11.99 9.32 14.13
C LYS A 167 -12.80 10.58 14.44
N SER A 168 -12.42 11.25 15.53
CA SER A 168 -13.02 12.53 15.89
C SER A 168 -12.83 13.56 14.77
N GLY A 169 -13.92 14.21 14.38
CA GLY A 169 -13.94 15.23 13.31
C GLY A 169 -14.18 14.70 11.89
N ASP A 170 -14.36 13.39 11.72
CA ASP A 170 -14.68 12.81 10.42
C ASP A 170 -16.11 13.09 9.96
N SER A 171 -16.29 13.08 8.64
CA SER A 171 -17.61 13.03 8.01
C SER A 171 -17.51 12.23 6.72
N LEU A 172 -18.62 11.62 6.29
CA LEU A 172 -18.64 10.89 5.02
C LEU A 172 -18.19 11.76 3.83
N TYR A 173 -18.44 13.07 3.88
CA TYR A 173 -17.96 14.00 2.85
C TYR A 173 -16.43 14.13 2.83
N LYS A 174 -15.81 14.32 4.01
CA LYS A 174 -14.34 14.39 4.12
C LYS A 174 -13.69 13.10 3.65
N LEU A 175 -14.23 11.98 4.11
CA LEU A 175 -13.77 10.64 3.72
C LEU A 175 -13.98 10.38 2.23
N ALA A 176 -15.13 10.73 1.67
CA ALA A 176 -15.35 10.59 0.23
C ALA A 176 -14.32 11.40 -0.59
N LYS A 177 -14.03 12.64 -0.18
CA LYS A 177 -13.03 13.47 -0.85
C LYS A 177 -11.60 12.94 -0.69
N GLU A 178 -11.26 12.43 0.49
CA GLU A 178 -9.93 11.90 0.80
C GLU A 178 -9.62 10.63 0.00
N TYR A 179 -10.60 9.74 -0.12
CA TYR A 179 -10.46 8.45 -0.76
C TYR A 179 -10.91 8.45 -2.24
N ASP A 180 -11.15 9.61 -2.86
CA ASP A 180 -11.65 9.72 -4.23
C ASP A 180 -12.91 8.84 -4.46
N SER A 181 -13.88 8.99 -3.57
CA SER A 181 -15.13 8.25 -3.50
C SER A 181 -16.34 9.19 -3.59
N LYS A 182 -17.54 8.61 -3.45
CA LYS A 182 -18.80 9.35 -3.33
C LYS A 182 -19.47 8.99 -2.02
N VAL A 183 -20.03 9.97 -1.32
CA VAL A 183 -20.80 9.76 -0.08
C VAL A 183 -21.89 8.69 -0.27
N THR A 184 -22.58 8.72 -1.40
CA THR A 184 -23.62 7.75 -1.74
C THR A 184 -23.08 6.33 -1.88
N LYS A 185 -21.84 6.16 -2.35
CA LYS A 185 -21.18 4.85 -2.44
C LYS A 185 -20.76 4.33 -1.08
N ILE A 186 -20.14 5.18 -0.26
CA ILE A 186 -19.79 4.81 1.13
C ILE A 186 -21.06 4.39 1.89
N ARG A 187 -22.15 5.16 1.77
CA ARG A 187 -23.43 4.79 2.41
C ARG A 187 -23.96 3.44 1.94
N LYS A 188 -23.98 3.20 0.63
CA LYS A 188 -24.47 1.94 0.06
C LYS A 188 -23.67 0.74 0.53
N VAL A 189 -22.33 0.80 0.49
CA VAL A 189 -21.46 -0.31 0.89
C VAL A 189 -21.60 -0.62 2.39
N ASN A 190 -21.81 0.40 3.22
CA ASN A 190 -21.96 0.24 4.67
C ASN A 190 -23.41 0.08 5.14
N ASN A 191 -24.38 -0.05 4.23
CA ASN A 191 -25.81 -0.08 4.55
C ASN A 191 -26.28 1.08 5.45
N LEU A 192 -25.67 2.27 5.30
CA LEU A 192 -25.99 3.44 6.11
C LEU A 192 -27.24 4.15 5.59
N GLN A 193 -28.26 4.21 6.45
CA GLN A 193 -29.53 4.88 6.15
C GLN A 193 -29.39 6.40 5.98
N ASN A 194 -28.37 7.00 6.59
CA ASN A 194 -28.05 8.43 6.48
C ASN A 194 -26.53 8.66 6.48
N SER A 195 -26.08 9.92 6.57
CA SER A 195 -24.66 10.27 6.53
C SER A 195 -23.97 10.30 7.90
N LEU A 196 -24.64 9.86 8.96
CA LEU A 196 -24.10 9.85 10.32
C LEU A 196 -23.13 8.68 10.48
N ILE A 197 -21.97 8.99 11.06
CA ILE A 197 -20.94 8.03 11.45
C ILE A 197 -20.47 8.37 12.87
N ARG A 198 -20.10 7.36 13.65
CA ARG A 198 -19.66 7.55 15.05
C ARG A 198 -18.18 7.26 15.21
N VAL A 199 -17.50 8.00 16.09
CA VAL A 199 -16.10 7.72 16.43
C VAL A 199 -15.96 6.27 16.88
N GLY A 200 -14.96 5.57 16.37
CA GLY A 200 -14.70 4.16 16.62
C GLY A 200 -15.48 3.20 15.71
N GLN A 201 -16.49 3.66 14.98
CA GLN A 201 -17.21 2.86 13.99
C GLN A 201 -16.25 2.43 12.87
N GLU A 202 -16.28 1.15 12.53
CA GLU A 202 -15.58 0.64 11.36
C GLU A 202 -16.49 0.75 10.15
N ILE A 203 -15.97 1.35 9.08
CA ILE A 203 -16.67 1.54 7.82
C ILE A 203 -15.76 1.21 6.64
N GLU A 204 -16.38 0.90 5.52
CA GLU A 204 -15.75 0.58 4.26
C GLU A 204 -15.83 1.77 3.30
N ILE A 205 -14.70 2.22 2.79
CA ILE A 205 -14.64 3.38 1.90
C ILE A 205 -14.26 2.89 0.50
N PRO A 206 -15.20 2.89 -0.48
CA PRO A 206 -14.89 2.53 -1.85
C PRO A 206 -14.04 3.63 -2.49
N ARG A 207 -12.73 3.41 -2.67
CA ARG A 207 -11.82 4.32 -3.35
C ARG A 207 -11.77 4.05 -4.85
N LYS A 208 -11.98 5.08 -5.67
CA LYS A 208 -11.91 4.95 -7.13
C LYS A 208 -10.47 4.62 -7.57
N LEU A 209 -10.33 3.52 -8.32
CA LEU A 209 -9.17 3.24 -9.14
C LEU A 209 -9.31 4.02 -10.44
N ASN A 210 -8.47 5.02 -10.60
CA ASN A 210 -8.38 5.76 -11.84
C ASN A 210 -7.59 4.93 -12.86
N LYS A 211 -8.06 4.89 -14.12
CA LYS A 211 -7.30 4.31 -15.23
C LYS A 211 -5.90 4.94 -15.20
N PRO A 212 -4.82 4.15 -15.15
CA PRO A 212 -3.49 4.67 -15.32
C PRO A 212 -3.50 5.42 -16.65
N LYS A 213 -3.15 6.70 -16.61
CA LYS A 213 -2.99 7.45 -17.85
C LYS A 213 -1.86 6.75 -18.62
N THR A 214 -2.22 5.95 -19.63
CA THR A 214 -1.28 5.40 -20.61
C THR A 214 -0.31 6.49 -20.97
N LYS A 215 1.00 6.22 -20.87
CA LYS A 215 2.11 7.20 -20.97
C LYS A 215 1.78 8.34 -21.93
N LYS A 216 1.12 9.39 -21.42
CA LYS A 216 1.40 10.73 -21.90
C LYS A 216 2.71 11.01 -21.21
N VAL A 217 3.80 10.70 -21.91
CA VAL A 217 5.11 11.26 -21.57
C VAL A 217 4.82 12.76 -21.45
N PHE A 218 4.90 13.29 -20.23
CA PHE A 218 4.78 14.74 -20.03
C PHE A 218 5.70 15.41 -21.05
N SER A 219 5.22 16.42 -21.77
CA SER A 219 6.18 17.36 -22.35
C SER A 219 7.02 17.89 -21.20
N GLU A 220 8.33 18.11 -21.40
CA GLU A 220 9.21 18.58 -20.33
C GLU A 220 8.70 19.87 -19.66
N GLN A 221 7.87 20.64 -20.37
CA GLN A 221 7.23 21.88 -19.91
C GLN A 221 6.13 21.66 -18.86
N GLU A 222 5.50 20.49 -18.76
CA GLU A 222 4.43 20.19 -17.79
C GLU A 222 4.91 19.48 -16.52
N ARG A 223 6.21 19.13 -16.43
CA ARG A 223 6.76 18.50 -15.22
C ARG A 223 6.91 19.53 -14.11
N MET A 224 6.40 19.19 -12.91
CA MET A 224 6.72 19.95 -11.71
C MET A 224 8.23 20.02 -11.53
N LYS A 225 8.76 21.25 -11.44
CA LYS A 225 10.18 21.49 -11.19
C LYS A 225 10.44 21.32 -9.69
N PHE A 226 11.18 20.28 -9.33
CA PHE A 226 11.64 20.09 -7.97
C PHE A 226 12.99 20.79 -7.77
N ILE A 227 13.31 21.08 -6.52
CA ILE A 227 14.68 21.42 -6.11
C ILE A 227 15.24 20.29 -5.25
N TRP A 228 16.56 20.20 -5.19
CA TRP A 228 17.24 19.34 -4.23
C TRP A 228 16.79 19.68 -2.79
N PRO A 229 16.34 18.69 -2.00
CA PRO A 229 15.89 18.93 -0.63
C PRO A 229 17.05 19.25 0.31
N VAL A 230 18.26 18.82 -0.08
CA VAL A 230 19.55 19.14 0.54
C VAL A 230 20.65 19.01 -0.53
N ARG A 231 21.74 19.78 -0.42
CA ARG A 231 22.92 19.64 -1.28
C ARG A 231 23.88 18.64 -0.65
N ALA A 232 24.02 17.46 -1.26
CA ALA A 232 24.84 16.37 -0.73
C ALA A 232 25.18 15.36 -1.83
N ARG A 233 26.19 14.51 -1.60
CA ARG A 233 26.42 13.36 -2.49
C ARG A 233 25.29 12.33 -2.31
N ILE A 234 24.98 11.64 -3.40
CA ILE A 234 24.12 10.47 -3.35
C ILE A 234 24.93 9.30 -2.78
N SER A 235 24.49 8.72 -1.66
CA SER A 235 25.05 7.50 -1.09
C SER A 235 24.37 6.24 -1.58
N SER A 236 23.10 6.33 -1.99
CA SER A 236 22.37 5.22 -2.61
C SER A 236 21.43 5.74 -3.68
N ASN A 237 21.49 5.14 -4.86
CA ASN A 237 20.62 5.49 -5.98
C ASN A 237 19.25 4.83 -5.85
N TYR A 238 18.30 5.34 -6.64
CA TYR A 238 17.04 4.67 -6.90
C TYR A 238 17.26 3.38 -7.70
N GLY A 239 16.57 2.31 -7.33
CA GLY A 239 16.58 1.05 -8.06
C GLY A 239 17.00 -0.15 -7.23
N TYR A 240 17.24 -1.26 -7.91
CA TYR A 240 17.69 -2.50 -7.28
C TYR A 240 19.14 -2.38 -6.82
N ARG A 241 19.39 -2.79 -5.57
CA ARG A 241 20.72 -2.91 -4.97
C ARG A 241 20.87 -4.29 -4.34
N THR A 242 22.09 -4.82 -4.34
CA THR A 242 22.40 -6.02 -3.58
C THR A 242 22.60 -5.62 -2.13
N HIS A 243 21.82 -6.20 -1.22
CA HIS A 243 21.95 -5.95 0.21
C HIS A 243 23.35 -6.41 0.67
N PRO A 244 24.14 -5.55 1.33
CA PRO A 244 25.57 -5.79 1.57
C PRO A 244 25.84 -6.96 2.52
N ILE A 245 24.83 -7.43 3.27
CA ILE A 245 24.97 -8.47 4.30
C ILE A 245 24.25 -9.77 3.88
N THR A 246 23.10 -9.67 3.21
CA THR A 246 22.28 -10.85 2.87
C THR A 246 22.43 -11.28 1.41
N HIS A 247 23.10 -10.46 0.58
CA HIS A 247 23.26 -10.65 -0.87
C HIS A 247 21.93 -10.73 -1.66
N GLU A 248 20.80 -10.40 -1.04
CA GLU A 248 19.49 -10.35 -1.70
C GLU A 248 19.28 -9.04 -2.46
N LYS A 249 18.42 -9.03 -3.48
CA LYS A 249 18.06 -7.82 -4.22
C LYS A 249 17.02 -7.01 -3.44
N ASP A 250 17.47 -5.93 -2.81
CA ASP A 250 16.63 -4.91 -2.17
C ASP A 250 16.31 -3.80 -3.19
N PHE A 251 15.08 -3.31 -3.20
CA PHE A 251 14.69 -2.21 -4.11
C PHE A 251 14.57 -0.91 -3.33
N HIS A 252 15.43 0.05 -3.68
CA HIS A 252 15.38 1.37 -3.09
C HIS A 252 14.46 2.29 -3.90
N GLY A 253 13.28 2.58 -3.36
CA GLY A 253 12.27 3.47 -3.97
C GLY A 253 12.58 4.97 -3.86
N GLY A 254 13.83 5.35 -3.61
CA GLY A 254 14.27 6.70 -3.31
C GLY A 254 15.71 6.97 -3.72
N ILE A 255 16.26 8.09 -3.26
CA ILE A 255 17.71 8.32 -3.22
C ILE A 255 18.12 8.64 -1.79
N ASP A 256 19.28 8.15 -1.40
CA ASP A 256 19.88 8.45 -0.11
C ASP A 256 20.90 9.55 -0.31
N LEU A 257 20.73 10.65 0.41
CA LEU A 257 21.63 11.80 0.40
C LEU A 257 22.43 11.79 1.69
N ALA A 258 23.74 11.57 1.59
CA ALA A 258 24.62 11.49 2.75
C ALA A 258 24.81 12.88 3.37
N VAL A 259 24.17 13.10 4.52
CA VAL A 259 24.20 14.38 5.23
C VAL A 259 24.35 14.16 6.73
N GLY A 260 25.10 15.05 7.38
CA GLY A 260 25.25 15.03 8.84
C GLY A 260 23.90 15.16 9.55
N HIS A 261 23.82 14.62 10.77
CA HIS A 261 22.65 14.73 11.62
C HIS A 261 22.32 16.21 11.89
N GLY A 262 21.04 16.60 11.81
CA GLY A 262 20.61 17.96 12.07
C GLY A 262 20.70 18.91 10.86
N THR A 263 21.13 18.43 9.68
CA THR A 263 21.16 19.26 8.46
C THR A 263 19.74 19.69 8.08
N PRO A 264 19.47 20.98 7.78
CA PRO A 264 18.14 21.43 7.33
C PRO A 264 17.69 20.73 6.04
N VAL A 265 16.51 20.14 6.07
CA VAL A 265 15.86 19.50 4.90
C VAL A 265 14.74 20.41 4.40
N LYS A 266 14.75 20.70 3.10
CA LYS A 266 13.83 21.64 2.45
C LYS A 266 12.75 20.90 1.64
N ALA A 267 11.57 21.51 1.55
CA ALA A 267 10.53 21.05 0.64
C ALA A 267 10.99 21.18 -0.81
N ALA A 268 11.05 20.05 -1.53
CA ALA A 268 11.46 20.00 -2.92
C ALA A 268 10.48 20.73 -3.86
N ALA A 269 9.22 20.89 -3.46
CA ALA A 269 8.21 21.72 -4.15
C ALA A 269 7.14 22.21 -3.14
N SER A 270 6.38 23.25 -3.51
CA SER A 270 5.28 23.76 -2.69
C SER A 270 4.15 22.73 -2.58
N GLY A 271 3.46 22.67 -1.44
CA GLY A 271 2.37 21.71 -1.26
C GLY A 271 1.83 21.64 0.15
N ARG A 272 0.91 20.70 0.38
CA ARG A 272 0.29 20.47 1.69
C ARG A 272 0.90 19.25 2.36
N VAL A 273 1.33 19.40 3.61
CA VAL A 273 1.84 18.32 4.44
C VAL A 273 0.70 17.34 4.73
N VAL A 274 0.86 16.09 4.32
CA VAL A 274 -0.11 15.00 4.56
C VAL A 274 0.38 14.01 5.61
N THR A 275 1.68 13.99 5.90
CA THR A 275 2.28 13.21 7.00
C THR A 275 3.37 14.04 7.66
N SER A 276 3.39 14.03 9.00
CA SER A 276 4.48 14.59 9.80
C SER A 276 4.49 13.86 11.15
N SER A 277 5.03 12.64 11.15
CA SER A 277 4.98 11.73 12.29
C SER A 277 6.05 10.65 12.16
N TRP A 278 6.11 9.73 13.12
CA TRP A 278 6.82 8.47 12.95
C TRP A 278 6.11 7.60 11.91
N VAL A 279 6.88 6.97 11.01
CA VAL A 279 6.44 5.98 10.03
C VAL A 279 7.36 4.78 10.18
N SER A 280 6.79 3.57 10.26
CA SER A 280 7.56 2.33 10.42
C SER A 280 8.59 2.19 9.28
N GLY A 281 9.81 1.76 9.62
CA GLY A 281 10.95 1.71 8.69
C GLY A 281 11.57 3.09 8.39
N PHE A 282 10.76 4.11 8.13
CA PHE A 282 11.23 5.46 7.72
C PHE A 282 11.57 6.41 8.88
N GLY A 283 11.24 6.05 10.12
CA GLY A 283 11.49 6.91 11.28
C GLY A 283 10.62 8.17 11.26
N LYS A 284 11.17 9.32 11.66
CA LYS A 284 10.41 10.59 11.57
C LYS A 284 10.34 11.04 10.12
N THR A 285 9.14 11.15 9.58
CA THR A 285 8.90 11.34 8.15
C THR A 285 7.97 12.53 7.90
N VAL A 286 8.31 13.31 6.88
CA VAL A 286 7.39 14.28 6.26
C VAL A 286 6.94 13.74 4.91
N ILE A 287 5.65 13.83 4.61
CA ILE A 287 5.14 13.63 3.24
C ILE A 287 4.37 14.88 2.82
N ILE A 288 4.70 15.43 1.66
CA ILE A 288 4.04 16.60 1.09
C ILE A 288 3.30 16.19 -0.17
N LYS A 289 2.01 16.52 -0.26
CA LYS A 289 1.20 16.42 -1.47
C LYS A 289 1.27 17.74 -2.22
N HIS A 290 1.69 17.70 -3.48
CA HIS A 290 1.87 18.89 -4.31
C HIS A 290 0.63 19.16 -5.17
N ASP A 291 0.11 18.12 -5.81
CA ASP A 291 -1.09 18.18 -6.65
C ASP A 291 -1.94 16.89 -6.48
N GLY A 292 -2.86 16.61 -7.41
CA GLY A 292 -3.71 15.41 -7.38
C GLY A 292 -2.97 14.07 -7.52
N ARG A 293 -1.69 14.07 -7.91
CA ARG A 293 -0.92 12.88 -8.32
C ARG A 293 0.44 12.78 -7.64
N THR A 294 1.01 13.90 -7.21
CA THR A 294 2.43 14.03 -6.91
C THR A 294 2.66 14.25 -5.43
N LYS A 295 3.55 13.45 -4.84
CA LYS A 295 4.01 13.58 -3.45
C LYS A 295 5.52 13.51 -3.36
N THR A 296 6.07 14.10 -2.30
CA THR A 296 7.46 13.89 -1.89
C THR A 296 7.52 13.37 -0.46
N LEU A 297 8.47 12.48 -0.18
CA LEU A 297 8.71 11.88 1.12
C LEU A 297 10.14 12.19 1.56
N TYR A 298 10.28 12.55 2.85
CA TYR A 298 11.53 12.92 3.49
C TYR A 298 11.64 12.11 4.78
N ALA A 299 12.54 11.13 4.83
CA ALA A 299 12.62 10.18 5.94
C ALA A 299 13.90 10.31 6.78
N HIS A 300 13.98 9.48 7.81
CA HIS A 300 15.10 9.35 8.75
C HIS A 300 15.44 10.64 9.52
N ASN A 301 14.49 11.58 9.62
CA ASN A 301 14.74 12.90 10.21
C ASN A 301 14.97 12.83 11.73
N SER A 302 15.79 13.73 12.25
CA SER A 302 15.96 13.90 13.71
C SER A 302 14.81 14.69 14.32
N ARG A 303 14.27 15.66 13.57
CA ARG A 303 13.21 16.57 14.04
C ARG A 303 12.33 17.04 12.88
N LEU A 304 11.02 17.08 13.10
CA LEU A 304 10.03 17.60 12.16
C LEU A 304 9.68 19.05 12.54
N LYS A 305 9.59 19.96 11.56
CA LYS A 305 9.24 21.38 11.78
C LYS A 305 7.83 21.75 11.33
N VAL A 306 7.09 20.80 10.76
CA VAL A 306 5.78 21.03 10.15
C VAL A 306 4.75 20.06 10.71
N ARG A 307 3.47 20.38 10.54
CA ARG A 307 2.34 19.54 11.00
C ARG A 307 1.42 19.18 9.83
N VAL A 308 0.69 18.07 9.97
CA VAL A 308 -0.31 17.64 8.98
C VAL A 308 -1.31 18.78 8.72
N GLY A 309 -1.64 19.00 7.44
CA GLY A 309 -2.54 20.06 6.98
C GLY A 309 -1.85 21.39 6.67
N GLN A 310 -0.62 21.61 7.15
CA GLN A 310 0.16 22.83 6.88
C GLN A 310 0.52 22.93 5.40
N TYR A 311 0.38 24.12 4.82
CA TYR A 311 0.94 24.43 3.50
C TYR A 311 2.38 24.90 3.65
N VAL A 312 3.26 24.43 2.76
CA VAL A 312 4.68 24.80 2.71
C VAL A 312 5.07 25.27 1.31
N LYS A 313 5.99 26.23 1.24
CA LYS A 313 6.56 26.71 -0.03
C LYS A 313 7.78 25.87 -0.42
N GLN A 314 8.05 25.74 -1.73
CA GLN A 314 9.31 25.19 -2.23
C GLN A 314 10.50 25.89 -1.56
N GLY A 315 11.49 25.13 -1.10
CA GLY A 315 12.67 25.66 -0.41
C GLY A 315 12.48 25.92 1.08
N GLN A 316 11.25 25.86 1.61
CA GLN A 316 11.00 26.00 3.04
C GLN A 316 11.59 24.81 3.81
N THR A 317 12.30 25.08 4.92
CA THR A 317 12.78 24.03 5.82
C THR A 317 11.61 23.33 6.51
N ILE A 318 11.51 22.02 6.34
CA ILE A 318 10.40 21.18 6.83
C ILE A 318 10.81 20.21 7.93
N SER A 319 12.10 19.86 7.99
CA SER A 319 12.66 18.95 8.98
C SER A 319 14.18 19.16 9.07
N TYR A 320 14.81 18.41 9.96
CA TYR A 320 16.25 18.27 10.05
C TYR A 320 16.62 16.80 9.87
N SER A 321 17.62 16.50 9.05
CA SER A 321 18.09 15.13 8.79
C SER A 321 18.50 14.44 10.10
N GLY A 322 18.54 13.12 10.09
CA GLY A 322 18.90 12.35 11.28
C GLY A 322 19.28 10.92 10.93
N ASN A 323 19.03 10.03 11.87
CA ASN A 323 19.27 8.59 11.73
C ASN A 323 18.14 7.78 12.40
N THR A 324 16.90 8.24 12.30
CA THR A 324 15.76 7.56 12.96
C THR A 324 15.16 6.47 12.05
N GLY A 325 14.51 5.47 12.63
CA GLY A 325 13.92 4.37 11.85
C GLY A 325 14.97 3.33 11.49
N LEU A 326 14.74 2.57 10.41
CA LEU A 326 15.68 1.60 9.89
C LEU A 326 16.72 2.31 9.02
N SER A 327 17.83 2.71 9.63
CA SER A 327 18.89 3.45 8.96
C SER A 327 20.25 3.06 9.54
N THR A 328 21.26 2.87 8.68
CA THR A 328 22.61 2.45 9.07
C THR A 328 23.54 3.62 9.40
N GLY A 329 23.16 4.85 9.03
CA GLY A 329 23.93 6.05 9.34
C GLY A 329 23.19 7.32 8.90
N PRO A 330 23.61 8.52 9.36
CA PRO A 330 22.92 9.76 9.02
C PRO A 330 22.82 10.03 7.52
N HIS A 331 21.59 10.12 7.02
CA HIS A 331 21.26 10.45 5.64
C HIS A 331 19.83 10.98 5.53
N LEU A 332 19.46 11.44 4.34
CA LEU A 332 18.07 11.69 3.97
C LEU A 332 17.66 10.70 2.88
N ASP A 333 16.72 9.81 3.18
CA ASP A 333 15.96 9.08 2.14
C ASP A 333 14.90 10.04 1.57
N PHE A 334 15.10 10.41 0.31
CA PHE A 334 14.21 11.28 -0.44
C PHE A 334 13.52 10.50 -1.56
N ARG A 335 12.19 10.57 -1.59
CA ARG A 335 11.38 9.92 -2.63
C ARG A 335 10.44 10.90 -3.31
N ILE A 336 10.24 10.71 -4.61
CA ILE A 336 9.17 11.33 -5.39
C ILE A 336 8.19 10.23 -5.74
N LEU A 337 6.90 10.46 -5.44
CA LEU A 337 5.83 9.54 -5.77
C LEU A 337 4.91 10.19 -6.80
N ILE A 338 4.68 9.51 -7.92
CA ILE A 338 3.78 9.94 -8.99
C ILE A 338 2.66 8.93 -9.11
N ASN A 339 1.42 9.37 -8.94
CA ASN A 339 0.22 8.53 -8.83
C ASN A 339 0.30 7.46 -7.71
N GLY A 340 1.16 7.67 -6.71
CA GLY A 340 1.38 6.74 -5.61
C GLY A 340 2.63 5.87 -5.75
N ASP A 341 3.23 5.79 -6.94
CA ASP A 341 4.41 4.94 -7.17
C ASP A 341 5.70 5.74 -7.02
N PRO A 342 6.73 5.21 -6.34
CA PRO A 342 8.05 5.82 -6.30
C PRO A 342 8.65 5.87 -7.71
N VAL A 343 9.23 7.01 -8.09
CA VAL A 343 9.96 7.19 -9.35
C VAL A 343 11.38 7.64 -9.06
N ASN A 344 12.31 7.38 -9.98
CA ASN A 344 13.70 7.82 -9.84
C ASN A 344 13.78 9.35 -9.69
N PRO A 345 14.13 9.89 -8.50
CA PRO A 345 14.18 11.34 -8.26
C PRO A 345 15.15 12.09 -9.18
N LEU A 346 16.21 11.44 -9.65
CA LEU A 346 17.20 12.06 -10.55
C LEU A 346 16.62 12.45 -11.92
N LYS A 347 15.45 11.91 -12.31
CA LYS A 347 14.75 12.32 -13.53
C LYS A 347 13.90 13.59 -13.37
N TRP A 348 13.83 14.13 -12.15
CA TRP A 348 12.92 15.21 -11.75
C TRP A 348 13.62 16.32 -10.97
N LEU A 349 14.82 16.05 -10.46
CA LEU A 349 15.68 17.03 -9.81
C LEU A 349 16.56 17.75 -10.85
N PRO A 350 17.03 18.97 -10.56
CA PRO A 350 17.95 19.70 -11.43
C PRO A 350 19.28 18.93 -11.58
N ASN A 351 19.87 19.00 -12.77
CA ASN A 351 21.19 18.43 -13.06
C ASN A 351 22.30 19.07 -12.22
#